data_AF-A0A960MBY8-F1
#
_entry.id   AF-A0A960MBY8-F1
#
_cell.length_a   1.000
_cell.length_b   1.000
_cell.length_c   1.000
_cell.angle_alpha   90.00
_cell.angle_beta   90.00
_cell.angle_gamma   90.00
#
_symmetry.space_group_name_H-M   'P 1'
#
loop_
_entity.id
_entity.type
_entity.pdbx_description
1 polymer ?
#
loop_
_entity_poly.entity_id
_entity_poly.type
_entity_poly.pdbx_seq_one_letter_code
_entity_poly.pdbx_strand_id
1 'polypeptide(L)' 'DAARLAELEALKPDWIGWNQKYLTESGIARFHGIGAKVAVWTVNDLARLREFTAWGTDALITDRPGEARSGLSQ' A
#
# COMPACT_ATOMS: atom_id res chain seq x y z
N ASP A 1 -13.47 6.68 1.04
CA ASP A 1 -14.85 6.24 1.37
C ASP A 1 -15.39 5.43 0.18
N ALA A 2 -16.65 5.01 0.22
CA ALA A 2 -17.27 4.14 -0.79
C ALA A 2 -17.30 4.75 -2.21
N ALA A 3 -17.38 6.07 -2.37
CA ALA A 3 -17.41 6.71 -3.68
C ALA A 3 -16.09 6.50 -4.44
N ARG A 4 -14.95 6.61 -3.74
CA ARG A 4 -13.64 6.32 -4.36
C ARG A 4 -13.48 4.86 -4.77
N LEU A 5 -14.12 3.91 -4.08
CA LEU A 5 -14.05 2.50 -4.47
C LEU A 5 -14.79 2.25 -5.78
N ALA A 6 -15.99 2.82 -5.95
CA ALA A 6 -16.75 2.70 -7.20
C ALA A 6 -15.98 3.31 -8.39
N GLU A 7 -15.30 4.44 -8.18
CA GLU A 7 -14.44 5.04 -9.20
C GLU A 7 -13.26 4.13 -9.57
N LEU A 8 -12.60 3.52 -8.59
CA LEU A 8 -11.50 2.58 -8.83
C LEU A 8 -11.96 1.33 -9.59
N GLU A 9 -13.13 0.78 -9.25
CA GLU A 9 -13.74 -0.35 -9.98
C GLU A 9 -14.01 0.01 -11.45
N ALA A 10 -14.47 1.23 -11.72
CA ALA A 10 -14.73 1.70 -13.08
C ALA A 10 -13.44 1.93 -13.89
N LEU A 11 -12.40 2.48 -13.25
CA LEU A 11 -11.11 2.77 -13.88
C LEU A 11 -10.27 1.52 -14.16
N LYS A 12 -10.45 0.45 -13.36
CA LYS A 12 -9.69 -0.81 -13.45
C LYS A 12 -8.16 -0.60 -13.47
N PRO A 13 -7.59 0.11 -12.49
CA PRO A 13 -6.16 0.36 -12.48
C PRO A 13 -5.37 -0.92 -12.19
N ASP A 14 -4.22 -1.08 -12.85
CA ASP A 14 -3.25 -2.13 -12.49
C ASP A 14 -2.56 -1.84 -11.16
N TRP A 15 -2.40 -0.56 -10.81
CA TRP A 15 -1.72 -0.08 -9.60
C TRP A 15 -2.47 1.05 -8.91
N ILE A 16 -2.51 1.00 -7.59
CA ILE A 16 -3.07 2.04 -6.73
C ILE A 16 -1.97 2.55 -5.80
N GLY A 17 -1.63 3.84 -5.94
CA GLY A 17 -0.79 4.56 -5.00
C GLY A 17 -1.64 5.16 -3.87
N TRP A 18 -1.45 4.73 -2.62
CA TRP A 18 -2.23 5.22 -1.50
C TRP A 18 -1.38 5.81 -0.37
N ASN A 19 -1.87 6.90 0.22
CA ASN A 19 -1.19 7.53 1.34
C ASN A 19 -1.33 6.66 2.60
N GLN A 20 -0.21 6.38 3.27
CA GLN A 20 -0.16 5.53 4.47
C GLN A 20 -1.16 5.92 5.56
N LYS A 21 -1.47 7.21 5.72
CA LYS A 21 -2.36 7.71 6.77
C LYS A 21 -3.80 7.17 6.62
N TYR A 22 -4.19 6.79 5.41
CA TYR A 22 -5.55 6.37 5.08
C TYR A 22 -5.61 4.93 4.58
N LEU A 23 -4.50 4.21 4.58
CA LEU A 23 -4.46 2.83 4.14
C LEU A 23 -4.70 1.91 5.34
N THR A 24 -5.66 1.01 5.20
CA THR A 24 -5.98 -0.04 6.17
C THR A 24 -5.75 -1.40 5.53
N GLU A 25 -5.56 -2.45 6.34
CA GLU A 25 -5.50 -3.84 5.88
C GLU A 25 -6.72 -4.21 5.02
N SER A 26 -7.92 -3.86 5.48
CA SER A 26 -9.16 -4.08 4.73
C SER A 26 -9.24 -3.29 3.42
N GLY A 27 -8.57 -2.14 3.33
CA GLY A 27 -8.46 -1.35 2.11
C GLY A 27 -7.56 -2.03 1.09
N ILE A 28 -6.42 -2.57 1.53
CA ILE A 28 -5.49 -3.35 0.69
C ILE A 28 -6.22 -4.56 0.10
N ALA A 29 -6.91 -5.34 0.93
CA ALA A 29 -7.69 -6.50 0.47
C ALA A 29 -8.76 -6.13 -0.57
N ARG A 30 -9.42 -4.97 -0.43
CA ARG A 30 -10.39 -4.48 -1.43
C ARG A 30 -9.71 -4.10 -2.74
N PHE A 31 -8.56 -3.46 -2.70
CA PHE A 31 -7.79 -3.10 -3.89
C PHE A 31 -7.31 -4.34 -4.64
N HIS A 32 -6.82 -5.36 -3.94
CA HIS A 32 -6.52 -6.65 -4.55
C HIS A 32 -7.76 -7.33 -5.12
N GLY A 33 -8.91 -7.22 -4.45
CA GLY A 33 -10.19 -7.76 -4.90
C GLY A 33 -10.67 -7.23 -6.26
N ILE A 34 -10.26 -6.02 -6.63
CA ILE A 34 -10.54 -5.43 -7.96
C ILE A 34 -9.42 -5.70 -8.99
N GLY A 35 -8.40 -6.48 -8.61
CA GLY A 35 -7.28 -6.87 -9.47
C GLY A 35 -6.08 -5.92 -9.45
N ALA A 36 -6.12 -4.86 -8.62
CA ALA A 36 -5.06 -3.86 -8.56
C ALA A 36 -3.96 -4.24 -7.56
N LYS A 37 -2.70 -3.92 -7.87
CA LYS A 37 -1.59 -3.91 -6.90
C LYS A 37 -1.58 -2.61 -6.10
N VAL A 38 -1.02 -2.63 -4.90
CA VAL A 38 -1.02 -1.49 -3.97
C VAL A 38 0.41 -1.03 -3.65
N ALA A 39 0.69 0.24 -3.93
CA ALA A 39 1.90 0.93 -3.51
C ALA A 39 1.56 1.96 -2.42
N VAL A 40 2.20 1.87 -1.25
CA VAL A 40 1.97 2.80 -0.14
C VAL A 40 3.04 3.90 -0.09
N TRP A 41 2.65 5.15 0.16
CA TRP A 41 3.58 6.28 0.25
C TRP A 41 3.22 7.25 1.40
N THR A 42 4.17 8.04 1.91
CA THR A 42 5.63 7.81 1.92
C THR A 42 5.97 7.14 3.26
N VAL A 43 6.57 5.96 3.26
CA VAL A 43 6.81 5.16 4.47
C VAL A 43 8.29 5.23 4.87
N ASN A 44 8.59 6.01 5.90
CA ASN A 44 9.95 6.20 6.41
C ASN A 44 10.20 5.51 7.76
N ASP A 45 9.15 5.00 8.40
CA ASP A 45 9.23 4.29 9.68
C ASP A 45 9.25 2.77 9.47
N LEU A 46 10.17 2.08 10.14
CA LEU A 46 10.37 0.64 9.96
C LEU A 46 9.24 -0.21 10.56
N ALA A 47 8.61 0.23 11.64
CA ALA A 47 7.48 -0.49 12.22
C ALA A 47 6.29 -0.43 11.24
N ARG A 48 6.02 0.75 10.70
CA ARG A 48 4.95 0.97 9.72
C ARG A 48 5.22 0.25 8.39
N LEU A 49 6.47 0.20 7.94
CA LEU A 49 6.89 -0.61 6.79
C LEU A 49 6.58 -2.09 7.01
N ARG A 50 6.97 -2.65 8.17
CA ARG A 50 6.71 -4.06 8.51
C ARG A 50 5.21 -4.34 8.58
N GLU A 51 4.45 -3.43 9.16
CA GLU A 51 3.01 -3.55 9.27
C GLU A 51 2.32 -3.55 7.90
N PHE A 52 2.69 -2.63 6.98
CA PHE A 52 2.15 -2.65 5.62
C PHE A 52 2.57 -3.88 4.81
N THR A 53 3.81 -4.33 5.00
CA THR A 53 4.31 -5.58 4.40
C THR A 53 3.49 -6.77 4.90
N ALA A 54 3.22 -6.83 6.21
CA ALA A 54 2.40 -7.88 6.82
C ALA A 54 0.94 -7.84 6.34
N TRP A 55 0.38 -6.65 6.11
CA TRP A 55 -0.95 -6.48 5.50
C TRP A 55 -0.98 -6.79 4.00
N GLY A 56 0.17 -7.00 3.37
CA GLY A 56 0.28 -7.45 1.98
C GLY A 56 0.42 -6.35 0.93
N THR A 57 0.90 -5.15 1.25
CA THR A 57 1.20 -4.16 0.20
C THR A 57 2.24 -4.70 -0.79
N ASP A 58 2.03 -4.51 -2.09
CA ASP A 58 2.91 -4.98 -3.15
C ASP A 58 4.18 -4.12 -3.29
N ALA A 59 4.10 -2.84 -2.92
CA ALA A 59 5.21 -1.91 -2.99
C ALA A 59 5.10 -0.81 -1.93
N LEU A 60 6.24 -0.16 -1.67
CA LEU A 60 6.35 0.97 -0.76
C LEU A 60 7.28 2.02 -1.33
N ILE A 61 6.90 3.29 -1.13
CA ILE A 61 7.65 4.46 -1.55
C ILE A 61 8.22 5.10 -0.28
N THR A 62 9.53 5.32 -0.26
CA THR A 62 10.27 5.76 0.93
C THR A 62 11.37 6.75 0.54
N ASP A 63 11.65 7.70 1.43
CA ASP A 63 12.83 8.57 1.32
C ASP A 63 14.09 7.88 1.86
N ARG A 64 13.94 6.69 2.48
CA ARG A 64 15.02 5.96 3.18
C ARG A 64 15.20 4.54 2.63
N PRO A 65 15.60 4.37 1.35
CA PRO A 65 15.66 3.06 0.71
C PRO A 65 16.62 2.07 1.37
N GLY A 66 17.74 2.55 1.94
CA GLY A 66 18.71 1.69 2.64
C GLY A 66 18.17 1.11 3.95
N GLU A 67 17.49 1.93 4.75
CA GLU A 67 16.81 1.50 5.98
C GLU A 67 15.67 0.54 5.64
N ALA A 68 14.84 0.89 4.65
CA ALA A 68 13.74 0.06 4.21
C ALA A 68 14.19 -1.33 3.76
N ARG A 69 15.27 -1.42 2.96
CA ARG A 69 15.84 -2.70 2.53
C ARG A 69 16.30 -3.56 3.71
N SER A 70 16.97 -2.93 4.68
CA SER A 70 17.42 -3.63 5.90
C SER A 70 16.24 -4.09 6.77
N GLY A 71 15.14 -3.35 6.76
CA GLY A 71 13.90 -3.68 7.48
C GLY A 71 13.09 -4.81 6.87
N LEU A 72 13.15 -4.98 5.55
CA LEU A 72 12.47 -6.07 4.80
C LEU A 72 13.25 -7.39 4.80
N SER A 73 14.55 -7.36 5.10
CA SER A 73 15.43 -8.54 5.06
C SER A 73 15.52 -9.28 6.40
N GLN A 74 14.74 -8.88 7.40
CA GLN A 74 14.68 -9.44 8.76
C GLN A 74 13.32 -10.10 8.97
#